data_AF-A0AAU1FDR4-F1
#
_entry.id   AF-A0AAU1FDR4-F1
#
_cell.length_a   1.000
_cell.length_b   1.000
_cell.length_c   1.000
_cell.angle_alpha   90.00
_cell.angle_beta   90.00
_cell.angle_gamma   90.00
#
_symmetry.space_group_name_H-M   'P 1'
#
loop_
_entity.id
_entity.type
_entity.pdbx_description
1 polymer ?
#
loop_
_entity_poly.entity_id
_entity_poly.type
_entity_poly.pdbx_seq_one_letter_code
_entity_poly.pdbx_strand_id
1 'polypeptide(L)'
;MGRWWVFYEDWQMECCGTPFSVGEEVSWPLLLMDADEVLGGDWCDELSRMTGPVELVRDEYEGVIMTLRAHDGLTAALNGDPVDEPDTVPEQGIRTAGLLTVERHSGEWPETTGRVRAIHLVHQEFAESVPGSRTFEPVPGSRSLRAVDSCPKWFGPGPCGALAELEVPDPRT
;
A
#
# COMPACT_ATOMS: atom_id res chain seq x y z
N MET A 1 -6.94 13.85 12.25
CA MET A 1 -5.90 13.55 11.25
C MET A 1 -5.21 12.26 11.66
N GLY A 2 -5.26 11.23 10.82
CA GLY A 2 -4.58 9.95 11.03
C GLY A 2 -3.24 9.93 10.30
N ARG A 3 -2.28 9.14 10.78
CA ARG A 3 -0.99 8.94 10.13
C ARG A 3 -0.80 7.48 9.78
N TRP A 4 -0.37 7.23 8.56
CA TRP A 4 -0.39 5.91 7.95
C TRP A 4 0.88 5.68 7.17
N TRP A 5 1.47 4.49 7.30
CA TRP A 5 2.60 4.09 6.48
C TRP A 5 2.08 3.44 5.20
N VAL A 6 2.50 3.96 4.06
CA VAL A 6 2.13 3.48 2.72
C VAL A 6 3.39 3.07 1.98
N PHE A 7 3.44 1.82 1.51
CA PHE A 7 4.50 1.30 0.68
C PHE A 7 4.15 1.47 -0.81
N TYR A 8 5.07 2.04 -1.58
CA TYR A 8 4.96 2.22 -3.01
C TYR A 8 6.12 1.49 -3.67
N GLU A 9 5.80 0.39 -4.35
CA GLU A 9 6.77 -0.43 -5.06
C GLU A 9 7.50 0.34 -6.17
N ASP A 10 8.78 0.04 -6.35
CA ASP A 10 9.64 0.67 -7.34
C ASP A 10 9.07 0.55 -8.76
N TRP A 11 8.69 -0.64 -9.18
CA TRP A 11 8.23 -0.91 -10.54
C TRP A 11 6.89 -0.22 -10.84
N GLN A 12 5.97 -0.12 -9.87
CA GLN A 12 4.75 0.65 -10.04
C GLN A 12 5.06 2.14 -10.12
N MET A 13 5.99 2.64 -9.29
CA MET A 13 6.45 4.02 -9.35
C MET A 13 7.09 4.31 -10.72
N GLU A 14 7.95 3.42 -11.21
CA GLU A 14 8.67 3.52 -12.48
C GLU A 14 7.73 3.45 -13.69
N CYS A 15 6.75 2.54 -13.67
CA CYS A 15 5.80 2.34 -14.77
C CYS A 15 4.82 3.52 -14.88
N CYS A 16 3.97 3.72 -13.87
CA CYS A 16 2.83 4.65 -13.93
C CYS A 16 2.83 5.70 -12.82
N GLY A 17 3.72 5.60 -11.83
CA GLY A 17 3.73 6.50 -10.69
C GLY A 17 4.19 7.91 -11.00
N THR A 18 3.82 8.82 -10.09
CA THR A 18 4.29 10.20 -10.08
C THR A 18 5.18 10.39 -8.85
N PRO A 19 6.44 10.83 -9.01
CA PRO A 19 7.32 11.18 -7.91
C PRO A 19 6.68 12.20 -6.98
N PHE A 20 6.96 12.08 -5.69
CA PHE A 20 6.39 12.94 -4.66
C PHE A 20 7.46 13.37 -3.65
N SER A 21 7.22 14.46 -2.95
CA SER A 21 8.12 14.99 -1.93
C SER A 21 7.46 15.16 -0.56
N VAL A 22 8.28 15.23 0.48
CA VAL A 22 7.80 15.59 1.82
C VAL A 22 7.09 16.95 1.77
N GLY A 23 5.91 17.01 2.37
CA GLY A 23 5.03 18.18 2.37
C GLY A 23 4.06 18.25 1.20
N GLU A 24 4.22 17.41 0.18
CA GLU A 24 3.30 17.32 -0.96
C GLU A 24 1.98 16.68 -0.56
N GLU A 25 0.90 17.12 -1.22
CA GLU A 25 -0.40 16.46 -1.12
C GLU A 25 -0.53 15.48 -2.28
N VAL A 26 -0.90 14.24 -1.97
CA VAL A 26 -0.99 13.14 -2.92
C VAL A 26 -2.32 12.44 -2.75
N SER A 27 -2.83 11.89 -3.85
CA SER A 27 -4.00 11.00 -3.87
C SER A 27 -3.53 9.65 -4.40
N TRP A 28 -3.69 8.61 -3.58
CA TRP A 28 -3.24 7.27 -3.91
C TRP A 28 -4.38 6.25 -3.79
N PRO A 29 -4.56 5.38 -4.78
CA PRO A 29 -5.36 4.18 -4.63
C PRO A 29 -4.62 3.22 -3.69
N LEU A 30 -5.20 2.97 -2.51
CA LEU A 30 -4.56 2.14 -1.49
C LEU A 30 -5.16 0.74 -1.47
N LEU A 31 -4.29 -0.27 -1.34
CA LEU A 31 -4.64 -1.65 -1.10
C LEU A 31 -4.10 -2.06 0.28
N LEU A 32 -4.92 -2.70 1.11
CA LEU A 32 -4.46 -3.28 2.36
C LEU A 32 -4.04 -4.74 2.10
N MET A 33 -2.75 -5.01 2.21
CA MET A 33 -2.18 -6.34 2.03
C MET A 33 -1.83 -6.98 3.37
N ASP A 34 -1.79 -8.32 3.40
CA ASP A 34 -1.15 -9.02 4.51
C ASP A 34 0.34 -8.64 4.53
N ALA A 35 0.82 -8.23 5.70
CA ALA A 35 2.19 -7.79 5.85
C ALA A 35 3.20 -8.91 5.62
N ASP A 36 2.83 -10.16 5.89
CA ASP A 36 3.70 -11.32 5.66
C ASP A 36 3.92 -11.57 4.16
N GLU A 37 2.99 -11.14 3.30
CA GLU A 37 3.12 -11.22 1.84
C GLU A 37 3.99 -10.10 1.25
N VAL A 38 4.15 -8.98 1.96
CA VAL A 38 4.95 -7.85 1.47
C VAL A 38 6.39 -7.95 1.97
N LEU A 39 7.33 -8.14 1.04
CA LEU A 39 8.78 -8.19 1.32
C LEU A 39 9.16 -9.13 2.49
N GLY A 40 8.41 -10.21 2.68
CA GLY A 40 8.73 -11.26 3.67
C GLY A 40 8.43 -10.92 5.13
N GLY A 41 7.52 -9.97 5.41
CA GLY A 41 7.02 -9.72 6.76
C GLY A 41 7.81 -8.71 7.59
N ASP A 42 7.79 -8.85 8.91
CA ASP A 42 8.51 -8.02 9.90
C ASP A 42 8.20 -6.50 9.85
N TRP A 43 7.01 -6.11 9.37
CA TRP A 43 6.55 -4.71 9.32
C TRP A 43 5.98 -4.17 10.64
N CYS A 44 6.42 -4.67 11.81
CA CYS A 44 5.68 -4.52 13.07
C CYS A 44 5.30 -3.06 13.44
N ASP A 45 6.15 -2.09 13.11
CA ASP A 45 5.94 -0.68 13.44
C ASP A 45 5.15 0.09 12.35
N GLU A 46 5.09 -0.47 11.14
CA GLU A 46 4.44 0.12 9.96
C GLU A 46 3.03 -0.42 9.70
N LEU A 47 2.58 -1.42 10.47
CA LEU A 47 1.24 -2.01 10.31
C LEU A 47 0.13 -0.99 10.52
N SER A 48 -0.72 -0.87 9.51
CA SER A 48 -1.94 -0.08 9.56
C SER A 48 -3.06 -0.92 10.15
N ARG A 49 -3.62 -0.47 11.28
CA ARG A 49 -4.81 -1.08 11.88
C ARG A 49 -6.04 -0.29 11.47
N MET A 50 -6.88 -0.89 10.65
CA MET A 50 -8.07 -0.24 10.14
C MET A 50 -9.34 -0.80 10.80
N THR A 51 -10.31 0.08 11.00
CA THR A 51 -11.65 -0.31 11.45
C THR A 51 -12.69 0.56 10.76
N GLY A 52 -13.68 -0.07 10.15
CA GLY A 52 -14.72 0.64 9.44
C GLY A 52 -15.65 -0.28 8.65
N PRO A 53 -16.72 0.29 8.07
CA PRO A 53 -17.57 -0.43 7.13
C PRO A 53 -16.80 -0.83 5.87
N VAL A 54 -17.25 -1.94 5.27
CA VAL A 54 -16.81 -2.38 3.94
C VAL A 54 -17.93 -2.07 2.94
N GLU A 55 -17.57 -1.37 1.88
CA GLU A 55 -18.43 -1.06 0.74
C GLU A 55 -18.00 -1.89 -0.46
N LEU A 56 -18.96 -2.27 -1.31
CA LEU A 56 -18.70 -2.93 -2.58
C LEU A 56 -18.69 -1.86 -3.67
N VAL A 57 -17.52 -1.61 -4.25
CA VAL A 57 -17.36 -0.70 -5.39
C VAL A 57 -17.26 -1.56 -6.64
N ARG A 58 -18.12 -1.30 -7.63
CA ARG A 58 -18.07 -1.97 -8.93
C ARG A 58 -17.17 -1.20 -9.86
N ASP A 59 -16.28 -1.89 -10.57
CA ASP A 59 -15.46 -1.30 -11.62
C ASP A 59 -16.23 -1.21 -12.96
N GLU A 60 -15.57 -0.69 -13.99
CA GLU A 60 -16.13 -0.53 -15.33
C GLU A 60 -16.47 -1.85 -16.05
N TYR A 61 -15.96 -2.98 -15.55
CA TYR A 61 -16.15 -4.33 -16.06
C TYR A 61 -17.09 -5.17 -15.19
N GLU A 62 -17.82 -4.55 -14.26
CA GLU A 62 -18.74 -5.17 -13.29
C GLU A 62 -18.05 -6.02 -12.21
N GLY A 63 -16.72 -5.99 -12.14
CA GLY A 63 -15.94 -6.61 -11.08
C GLY A 63 -16.08 -5.83 -9.76
N VAL A 64 -16.03 -6.54 -8.64
CA VAL A 64 -16.25 -5.98 -7.31
C VAL A 64 -14.94 -5.80 -6.55
N ILE A 65 -14.70 -4.57 -6.10
CA ILE A 65 -13.65 -4.20 -5.15
C ILE A 65 -14.27 -3.96 -3.77
N MET A 66 -13.85 -4.74 -2.79
CA MET A 66 -14.20 -4.53 -1.38
C MET A 66 -13.37 -3.38 -0.83
N THR A 67 -14.04 -2.30 -0.45
CA THR A 67 -13.41 -1.05 -0.01
C THR A 67 -13.71 -0.79 1.45
N LEU A 68 -12.69 -0.70 2.29
CA LEU A 68 -12.83 -0.27 3.67
C LEU A 68 -12.72 1.25 3.77
N ARG A 69 -13.71 1.88 4.42
CA ARG A 69 -13.68 3.31 4.77
C ARG A 69 -13.46 3.49 6.26
N ALA A 70 -12.24 3.84 6.66
CA ALA A 70 -11.92 4.11 8.04
C ALA A 70 -12.55 5.44 8.48
N HIS A 71 -12.82 5.55 9.78
CA HIS A 71 -13.49 6.72 10.34
C HIS A 71 -12.66 8.01 10.35
N ASP A 72 -11.38 7.93 10.04
CA ASP A 72 -10.41 9.03 10.01
C ASP A 72 -10.01 9.44 8.58
N GLY A 73 -10.81 9.04 7.59
CA GLY A 73 -10.67 9.47 6.20
C GLY A 73 -9.85 8.52 5.32
N LEU A 74 -9.13 7.57 5.90
CA LEU A 74 -8.40 6.56 5.14
C LEU A 74 -9.38 5.64 4.41
N THR A 75 -9.18 5.46 3.11
CA THR A 75 -9.90 4.46 2.31
C THR A 75 -8.90 3.52 1.66
N ALA A 76 -9.12 2.21 1.77
CA ALA A 76 -8.29 1.21 1.13
C ALA A 76 -9.14 0.03 0.62
N ALA A 77 -8.75 -0.53 -0.51
CA ALA A 77 -9.27 -1.79 -0.99
C ALA A 77 -8.75 -2.97 -0.16
N LEU A 78 -9.49 -4.08 -0.17
CA LEU A 78 -9.16 -5.32 0.55
C LEU A 78 -8.82 -6.48 -0.40
N ASN A 79 -8.99 -6.29 -1.71
CA ASN A 79 -8.63 -7.24 -2.76
C ASN A 79 -7.95 -6.50 -3.92
N GLY A 80 -6.85 -7.07 -4.43
CA GLY A 80 -6.04 -6.50 -5.52
C GLY A 80 -6.61 -6.74 -6.92
N ASP A 81 -7.47 -7.75 -7.08
CA ASP A 81 -8.17 -8.05 -8.33
C ASP A 81 -9.69 -7.96 -8.11
N PRO A 82 -10.44 -7.32 -9.03
CA PRO A 82 -11.91 -7.36 -9.02
C PRO A 82 -12.43 -8.80 -9.05
N VAL A 83 -13.43 -9.09 -8.21
CA VAL A 83 -14.10 -10.41 -8.17
C VAL A 83 -15.53 -10.30 -8.69
N ASP A 84 -16.06 -11.33 -9.35
CA ASP A 84 -17.44 -11.31 -9.87
C ASP A 84 -18.46 -11.13 -8.73
N GLU A 85 -18.32 -11.93 -7.66
CA GLU A 85 -19.07 -11.81 -6.41
C GLU A 85 -18.16 -12.17 -5.23
N PRO A 86 -18.13 -11.37 -4.14
CA PRO A 86 -17.35 -11.71 -2.96
C PRO A 86 -18.00 -12.85 -2.18
N ASP A 87 -17.20 -13.83 -1.76
CA ASP A 87 -17.67 -14.97 -0.96
C ASP A 87 -18.29 -14.56 0.38
N THR A 88 -17.84 -13.44 0.96
CA THR A 88 -18.35 -12.93 2.24
C THR A 88 -18.19 -11.42 2.32
N VAL A 89 -19.27 -10.71 2.68
CA VAL A 89 -19.24 -9.27 2.95
C VAL A 89 -19.55 -9.04 4.44
N PRO A 90 -18.62 -8.43 5.20
CA PRO A 90 -18.82 -8.21 6.64
C PRO A 90 -19.96 -7.21 6.92
N GLU A 91 -21.06 -7.68 7.51
CA GLU A 91 -22.24 -6.84 7.81
C GLU A 91 -21.98 -5.72 8.84
N GLN A 92 -21.02 -5.90 9.76
CA GLN A 92 -20.79 -5.00 10.90
C GLN A 92 -19.42 -4.29 10.86
N GLY A 93 -18.87 -4.13 9.65
CA GLY A 93 -17.51 -3.63 9.47
C GLY A 93 -16.46 -4.64 9.93
N ILE A 94 -15.19 -4.34 9.66
CA ILE A 94 -14.07 -5.20 10.05
C ILE A 94 -13.07 -4.46 10.90
N ARG A 95 -12.29 -5.25 11.64
CA ARG A 95 -11.03 -4.82 12.23
C ARG A 95 -9.93 -5.67 11.62
N THR A 96 -9.04 -5.03 10.87
CA THR A 96 -7.95 -5.72 10.17
C THR A 96 -6.64 -4.95 10.37
N ALA A 97 -5.53 -5.65 10.19
CA ALA A 97 -4.19 -5.10 10.23
C ALA A 97 -3.42 -5.59 9.02
N GLY A 98 -2.68 -4.70 8.38
CA GLY A 98 -1.90 -5.00 7.19
C GLY A 98 -1.01 -3.84 6.80
N LEU A 99 -0.26 -4.01 5.71
CA LEU A 99 0.50 -2.92 5.11
C LEU A 99 -0.35 -2.24 4.04
N LEU A 100 -0.41 -0.91 4.04
CA LEU A 100 -1.02 -0.18 2.94
C LEU A 100 -0.01 -0.12 1.79
N THR A 101 -0.42 -0.57 0.61
CA THR A 101 0.35 -0.47 -0.62
C THR A 101 -0.38 0.42 -1.62
N VAL A 102 0.36 1.04 -2.55
CA VAL A 102 -0.26 1.75 -3.68
C VAL A 102 -0.63 0.73 -4.75
N GLU A 103 -1.87 0.76 -5.23
CA GLU A 103 -2.33 -0.12 -6.32
C GLU A 103 -2.82 0.68 -7.53
N ARG A 104 -2.08 0.64 -8.63
CA ARG A 104 -2.42 1.32 -9.90
C ARG A 104 -2.81 0.38 -11.04
N HIS A 105 -3.00 -0.91 -10.77
CA HIS A 105 -3.59 -1.83 -11.75
C HIS A 105 -5.05 -1.49 -12.02
N SER A 106 -5.57 -1.99 -13.14
CA SER A 106 -6.86 -1.64 -13.75
C SER A 106 -8.03 -1.49 -12.77
N GLY A 107 -8.93 -0.54 -13.05
CA GLY A 107 -10.15 -0.28 -12.29
C GLY A 107 -10.25 1.15 -11.75
N GLU A 108 -11.47 1.59 -11.39
CA GLU A 108 -11.66 2.79 -10.57
C GLU A 108 -11.44 2.42 -9.11
N TRP A 109 -10.25 2.71 -8.59
CA TRP A 109 -9.90 2.45 -7.20
C TRP A 109 -10.28 3.63 -6.31
N PRO A 110 -10.74 3.37 -5.08
CA PRO A 110 -10.92 4.43 -4.12
C PRO A 110 -9.56 5.04 -3.75
N GLU A 111 -9.43 6.35 -3.93
CA GLU A 111 -8.22 7.07 -3.56
C GLU A 111 -8.30 7.62 -2.14
N THR A 112 -7.17 7.57 -1.43
CA THR A 112 -6.93 8.33 -0.21
C THR A 112 -6.08 9.54 -0.55
N THR A 113 -6.57 10.72 -0.18
CA THR A 113 -5.79 11.96 -0.25
C THR A 113 -5.16 12.28 1.10
N GLY A 114 -3.88 12.62 1.11
CA GLY A 114 -3.17 13.02 2.32
C GLY A 114 -1.90 13.79 2.03
N ARG A 115 -1.26 14.31 3.08
CA ARG A 115 0.02 15.01 2.99
C ARG A 115 1.16 14.10 3.37
N VAL A 116 2.18 14.03 2.54
CA VAL A 116 3.40 13.27 2.81
C VAL A 116 4.18 13.94 3.93
N ARG A 117 4.49 13.19 5.00
CA ARG A 117 5.21 13.68 6.19
C ARG A 117 6.63 13.15 6.29
N ALA A 118 6.88 11.96 5.79
CA ALA A 118 8.21 11.35 5.72
C ALA A 118 8.29 10.39 4.52
N ILE A 119 9.50 10.17 4.00
CA ILE A 119 9.77 9.20 2.94
C ILE A 119 11.03 8.43 3.29
N HIS A 120 10.97 7.10 3.15
CA HIS A 120 12.11 6.22 3.25
C HIS A 120 12.22 5.38 1.99
N LEU A 121 13.39 5.33 1.35
CA LEU A 121 13.65 4.31 0.34
C LEU A 121 13.89 2.98 1.04
N VAL A 122 13.14 1.96 0.63
CA VAL A 122 13.20 0.60 1.17
C VAL A 122 14.22 -0.18 0.36
N HIS A 123 15.18 -0.80 1.04
CA HIS A 123 16.08 -1.77 0.44
C HIS A 123 15.78 -3.13 1.06
N GLN A 124 15.78 -4.18 0.24
CA GLN A 124 15.51 -5.55 0.64
C GLN A 124 16.50 -6.45 -0.09
N GLU A 125 17.20 -7.32 0.63
CA GLU A 125 17.99 -8.35 -0.02
C GLU A 125 17.08 -9.50 -0.45
N PHE A 126 17.41 -10.09 -1.60
CA PHE A 126 16.70 -11.24 -2.15
C PHE A 126 17.67 -12.38 -2.41
N ALA A 127 17.26 -13.60 -2.09
CA ALA A 127 18.03 -14.81 -2.33
C ALA A 127 17.20 -15.83 -3.11
N GLU A 128 17.84 -16.70 -3.88
CA GLU A 128 17.11 -17.78 -4.56
C GLU A 128 16.45 -18.71 -3.53
N SER A 129 15.16 -18.99 -3.71
CA SER A 129 14.41 -19.87 -2.80
C SER A 129 14.95 -21.30 -2.82
N VAL A 130 15.33 -21.77 -4.01
CA VAL A 130 16.04 -23.03 -4.25
C VAL A 130 17.19 -22.77 -5.24
N PRO A 131 18.40 -23.33 -5.01
CA PRO A 131 19.53 -23.13 -5.92
C PRO A 131 19.20 -23.49 -7.38
N GLY A 132 19.38 -22.52 -8.28
CA GLY A 132 19.12 -22.65 -9.71
C GLY A 132 17.66 -22.44 -10.13
N SER A 133 16.74 -22.15 -9.20
CA SER A 133 15.32 -21.92 -9.50
C SER A 133 15.05 -20.61 -10.24
N ARG A 134 15.95 -19.62 -10.10
CA ARG A 134 15.75 -18.22 -10.53
C ARG A 134 14.48 -17.57 -9.93
N THR A 135 13.92 -18.17 -8.89
CA THR A 135 12.85 -17.60 -8.07
C THR A 135 13.49 -17.03 -6.84
N PHE A 136 13.23 -15.75 -6.56
CA PHE A 136 13.88 -15.03 -5.48
C PHE A 136 12.87 -14.69 -4.39
N GLU A 137 13.28 -14.91 -3.16
CA GLU A 137 12.50 -14.57 -1.97
C GLU A 137 13.26 -13.52 -1.14
N PRO A 138 12.53 -12.62 -0.47
CA PRO A 138 13.13 -11.64 0.42
C PRO A 138 13.87 -12.35 1.57
N VAL A 139 15.11 -11.94 1.82
CA VAL A 139 15.89 -12.41 2.97
C VAL A 139 15.34 -11.75 4.24
N PRO A 140 14.79 -12.53 5.20
CA PRO A 140 14.21 -11.97 6.42
C PRO A 140 15.21 -11.11 7.20
N GLY A 141 14.75 -9.99 7.75
CA GLY A 141 15.55 -9.07 8.56
C GLY A 141 16.63 -8.26 7.80
N SER A 142 16.76 -8.41 6.48
CA SER A 142 17.73 -7.64 5.69
C SER A 142 17.23 -6.24 5.28
N ARG A 143 15.96 -5.92 5.57
CA ARG A 143 15.34 -4.66 5.20
C ARG A 143 16.07 -3.48 5.83
N SER A 144 16.32 -2.46 5.03
CA SER A 144 16.82 -1.18 5.54
C SER A 144 16.08 0.01 4.93
N LEU A 145 15.92 1.05 5.74
CA LEU A 145 15.20 2.27 5.39
C LEU A 145 16.18 3.43 5.29
N ARG A 146 16.17 4.15 4.17
CA ARG A 146 16.97 5.36 3.98
C ARG A 146 16.06 6.57 3.82
N ALA A 147 16.09 7.47 4.79
CA ALA A 147 15.31 8.70 4.74
C ALA A 147 15.71 9.57 3.53
N VAL A 148 14.71 10.15 2.86
CA VAL A 148 14.86 11.07 1.72
C VAL A 148 13.76 12.13 1.76
N ASP A 149 13.99 13.28 1.13
CA ASP A 149 12.98 14.34 1.02
C ASP A 149 12.08 14.19 -0.22
N SER A 150 12.50 13.38 -1.20
CA SER A 150 11.76 13.13 -2.44
C SER A 150 11.89 11.67 -2.88
N CYS A 151 10.78 11.07 -3.28
CA CYS A 151 10.74 9.78 -3.94
C CYS A 151 11.24 9.93 -5.38
N PRO A 152 12.22 9.12 -5.85
CA PRO A 152 12.64 9.15 -7.24
C PRO A 152 11.56 8.55 -8.16
N LYS A 153 11.58 8.93 -9.44
CA LYS A 153 10.84 8.20 -10.49
C LYS A 153 11.51 6.86 -10.79
N TRP A 154 12.84 6.86 -10.87
CA TRP A 154 13.68 5.73 -11.25
C TRP A 154 14.62 5.41 -10.10
N PHE A 155 14.50 4.23 -9.51
CA PHE A 155 15.20 3.87 -8.27
C PHE A 155 16.62 3.36 -8.53
N GLY A 156 16.86 2.79 -9.72
CA GLY A 156 18.13 2.16 -10.03
C GLY A 156 18.36 0.90 -9.16
N PRO A 157 19.60 0.40 -9.07
CA PRO A 157 19.87 -0.81 -8.31
C PRO A 157 19.81 -0.56 -6.79
N GLY A 158 19.11 -1.43 -6.07
CA GLY A 158 19.18 -1.54 -4.61
C GLY A 158 17.83 -1.32 -3.91
N PRO A 159 17.24 -0.12 -4.00
CA PRO A 159 15.90 0.10 -3.47
C PRO A 159 14.85 -0.73 -4.21
N CYS A 160 13.85 -1.25 -3.49
CA CYS A 160 12.69 -1.95 -4.04
C CYS A 160 11.37 -1.16 -3.90
N GLY A 161 11.46 0.10 -3.44
CA GLY A 161 10.30 0.99 -3.31
C GLY A 161 10.51 2.11 -2.30
N ALA A 162 9.43 2.83 -2.02
CA ALA A 162 9.38 3.93 -1.06
C ALA A 162 8.30 3.69 -0.01
N LEU A 163 8.64 3.89 1.26
CA LEU A 163 7.71 3.90 2.38
C LEU A 163 7.43 5.36 2.77
N ALA A 164 6.18 5.80 2.66
CA ALA A 164 5.74 7.15 2.95
C ALA A 164 4.85 7.20 4.20
N GLU A 165 5.10 8.16 5.10
CA GLU A 165 4.14 8.52 6.14
C GLU A 165 3.12 9.49 5.53
N LEU A 166 1.87 9.07 5.41
CA LEU A 166 0.78 9.86 4.87
C LEU A 166 -0.10 10.36 6.02
N GLU A 167 -0.22 11.68 6.16
CA GLU A 167 -1.17 12.31 7.07
C GLU A 167 -2.49 12.57 6.35
N VAL A 168 -3.54 11.86 6.77
CA VAL A 168 -4.87 11.94 6.19
C VAL A 168 -5.76 12.84 7.04
N PRO A 169 -6.41 13.87 6.45
CA PRO A 169 -7.30 14.75 7.18
C PRO A 169 -8.54 13.99 7.68
N ASP A 170 -9.04 14.38 8.85
CA ASP A 170 -10.30 13.80 9.34
C ASP A 170 -11.45 14.42 8.55
N PRO A 171 -12.32 13.62 7.90
CA PRO A 171 -13.44 14.14 7.12
C PRO A 171 -14.49 14.90 7.96
N ARG A 172 -14.41 14.85 9.30
CA ARG A 172 -15.33 15.53 10.21
C ARG A 172 -14.88 16.91 10.70
N THR A 173 -13.66 17.34 10.35
CA THR A 173 -13.09 18.65 10.72
C THR A 173 -13.05 19.60 9.53
#